data_AF-A0A2P8GDR3-F1
#
_entry.id   AF-A0A2P8GDR3-F1
#
_cell.length_a   1.000
_cell.length_b   1.000
_cell.length_c   1.000
_cell.angle_alpha   90.00
_cell.angle_beta   90.00
_cell.angle_gamma   90.00
#
_symmetry.space_group_name_H-M   'P 1'
#
loop_
_entity.id
_entity.type
_entity.pdbx_description
1 polymer ?
#
loop_
_entity_poly.entity_id
_entity_poly.type
_entity_poly.pdbx_seq_one_letter_code
_entity_poly.pdbx_strand_id
1 'polypeptide(L)'
;MAIAVKINFDDVYDINTTSCEMKSASFDTELADGNKKKLMVAISDQAHELMPNVYNLAFGPLNANGKIDDKAQIKHRDYSKAFSTILLHARTYLAKNPAHYLGIDGSNNSRALLYYRIILDNFEYLSNYFNIGAMKYYVRIARFGKHQYENPFDFKDVKSSVVKITRDSPRYPEFLYNYFIFTKK
;
A
#
# COMPACT_ATOMS: atom_id res chain seq x y z
N MET A 1 11.33 -13.03 -14.55
CA MET A 1 11.55 -11.59 -14.86
C MET A 1 10.91 -10.77 -13.75
N ALA A 2 11.59 -9.76 -13.22
CA ALA A 2 10.97 -8.82 -12.29
C ALA A 2 10.03 -7.91 -13.09
N ILE A 3 8.77 -7.78 -12.64
CA ILE A 3 7.80 -6.88 -13.26
C ILE A 3 8.22 -5.46 -12.90
N ALA A 4 8.62 -4.66 -13.89
CA ALA A 4 8.92 -3.25 -13.71
C ALA A 4 7.60 -2.45 -13.73
N VAL A 5 7.17 -1.99 -12.56
CA VAL A 5 5.95 -1.18 -12.40
C VAL A 5 6.33 0.30 -12.56
N LYS A 6 5.68 1.00 -13.48
CA LYS A 6 5.85 2.44 -13.72
C LYS A 6 4.56 3.17 -13.38
N ILE A 7 4.57 3.99 -12.34
CA ILE A 7 3.39 4.73 -11.93
C ILE A 7 3.14 5.89 -12.88
N ASN A 8 1.90 6.01 -13.35
CA ASN A 8 1.43 7.11 -14.18
C ASN A 8 -0.04 7.43 -13.85
N PHE A 9 -0.29 8.59 -13.25
CA PHE A 9 -1.66 9.02 -12.90
C PHE A 9 -2.53 9.42 -14.09
N ASP A 10 -1.96 9.54 -15.29
CA ASP A 10 -2.71 9.75 -16.53
C ASP A 10 -3.12 8.44 -17.20
N ASP A 11 -2.62 7.28 -16.73
CA ASP A 11 -2.99 5.95 -17.20
C ASP A 11 -3.49 5.08 -16.05
N VAL A 12 -4.81 5.15 -15.82
CA VAL A 12 -5.52 4.47 -14.74
C VAL A 12 -6.78 3.77 -15.26
N TYR A 13 -7.30 2.83 -14.49
CA TYR A 13 -8.63 2.27 -14.74
C TYR A 13 -9.71 3.25 -14.26
N ASP A 14 -10.91 3.13 -14.85
CA ASP A 14 -12.07 3.90 -14.39
C ASP A 14 -12.44 3.48 -12.96
N ILE A 15 -12.45 4.47 -12.06
CA ILE A 15 -12.73 4.26 -10.64
C ILE A 15 -14.19 4.58 -10.35
N ASN A 16 -14.91 3.58 -9.85
CA ASN A 16 -16.23 3.74 -9.24
C ASN A 16 -16.05 4.03 -7.75
N THR A 17 -16.23 5.29 -7.36
CA THR A 17 -16.18 5.70 -5.95
C THR A 17 -17.51 5.37 -5.27
N THR A 18 -17.46 4.63 -4.17
CA THR A 18 -18.67 4.15 -3.48
C THR A 18 -19.05 4.98 -2.25
N SER A 19 -18.16 5.84 -1.76
CA SER A 19 -18.41 6.70 -0.59
C SER A 19 -18.22 8.19 -0.91
N CYS A 20 -19.08 9.04 -0.35
CA CYS A 20 -18.95 10.50 -0.47
C CYS A 20 -17.60 10.99 0.09
N GLU A 21 -17.09 10.33 1.12
CA GLU A 21 -15.82 10.62 1.78
C GLU A 21 -14.59 10.08 1.03
N MET A 22 -14.77 9.39 -0.11
CA MET A 22 -13.69 8.74 -0.87
C MET A 22 -12.87 7.74 -0.04
N LYS A 23 -13.48 7.14 0.98
CA LYS A 23 -12.86 6.05 1.77
C LYS A 23 -12.90 4.70 1.07
N SER A 24 -13.71 4.58 0.01
CA SER A 24 -13.88 3.33 -0.71
C SER A 24 -14.11 3.58 -2.19
N ALA A 25 -13.50 2.73 -3.00
CA ALA A 25 -13.59 2.74 -4.44
C ALA A 25 -13.42 1.34 -5.01
N SER A 26 -13.86 1.15 -6.25
CA SER A 26 -13.69 -0.10 -6.98
C SER A 26 -13.39 0.12 -8.45
N PHE A 27 -12.65 -0.80 -9.06
CA PHE A 27 -12.34 -0.78 -10.49
C PHE A 27 -12.12 -2.20 -10.99
N ASP A 28 -12.34 -2.41 -12.29
CA ASP A 28 -12.07 -3.70 -12.95
C ASP A 28 -10.68 -3.66 -13.60
N THR A 29 -9.80 -4.57 -13.18
CA THR A 29 -8.48 -4.77 -13.79
C THR A 29 -8.51 -5.95 -14.75
N GLU A 30 -7.73 -5.88 -15.83
CA GLU A 30 -7.51 -7.03 -16.70
C GLU A 30 -6.39 -7.92 -16.15
N LEU A 31 -6.60 -9.23 -16.20
CA LEU A 31 -5.65 -10.25 -15.80
C LEU A 31 -4.82 -10.72 -17.01
N ALA A 32 -3.70 -11.38 -16.74
CA ALA A 32 -2.78 -11.86 -17.78
C ALA A 32 -3.43 -12.87 -18.76
N ASP A 33 -4.53 -13.51 -18.37
CA ASP A 33 -5.32 -14.42 -19.20
C ASP A 33 -6.45 -13.72 -19.98
N GLY A 34 -6.55 -12.39 -19.89
CA GLY A 34 -7.60 -11.58 -20.54
C GLY A 34 -8.90 -11.47 -19.73
N ASN A 35 -9.04 -12.20 -18.62
CA ASN A 35 -10.21 -12.07 -17.76
C ASN A 35 -10.19 -10.74 -17.00
N LYS A 36 -11.37 -10.25 -16.60
CA LYS A 36 -11.48 -9.09 -15.71
C LYS A 36 -11.66 -9.53 -14.27
N LYS A 37 -11.06 -8.77 -13.34
CA LYS A 37 -11.26 -8.95 -11.90
C LYS A 37 -11.58 -7.61 -11.27
N LYS A 38 -12.65 -7.56 -10.48
CA LYS A 38 -12.96 -6.38 -9.67
C LYS A 38 -12.01 -6.29 -8.48
N LEU A 39 -11.39 -5.13 -8.31
CA LEU A 39 -10.65 -4.75 -7.12
C LEU A 39 -11.42 -3.70 -6.32
N MET A 40 -11.26 -3.77 -5.01
CA MET A 40 -11.68 -2.75 -4.07
C MET A 40 -10.45 -2.05 -3.52
N VAL A 41 -10.60 -0.75 -3.25
CA VAL A 41 -9.69 0.06 -2.47
C VAL A 41 -10.48 0.60 -1.30
N ALA A 42 -9.96 0.46 -0.09
CA ALA A 42 -10.62 0.90 1.14
C ALA A 42 -9.63 1.56 2.09
N ILE A 43 -10.06 2.64 2.72
CA ILE A 43 -9.35 3.37 3.76
C ILE A 43 -10.11 3.10 5.07
N SER A 44 -9.39 2.74 6.13
CA SER A 44 -10.00 2.47 7.42
C SER A 44 -10.78 3.68 7.96
N ASP A 45 -11.87 3.43 8.69
CA ASP A 45 -12.65 4.49 9.33
C ASP A 45 -11.95 5.08 10.56
N GLN A 46 -11.08 4.30 11.18
CA GLN A 46 -10.32 4.68 12.35
C GLN A 46 -8.83 4.80 12.01
N ALA A 47 -8.17 5.74 12.67
CA ALA A 47 -6.72 5.83 12.64
C ALA A 47 -6.11 4.62 13.33
N HIS A 48 -4.88 4.32 12.97
CA HIS A 48 -4.08 3.26 13.54
C HIS A 48 -3.85 3.54 15.04
N GLU A 49 -4.08 2.54 15.88
CA GLU A 49 -4.07 2.67 17.36
C GLU A 49 -2.79 3.33 17.91
N LEU A 50 -1.65 3.01 17.29
CA LEU A 50 -0.33 3.46 17.73
C LEU A 50 0.22 4.63 16.91
N MET A 51 -0.52 5.10 15.89
CA MET A 51 -0.10 6.19 15.01
C MET A 51 -1.29 7.11 14.72
N PRO A 52 -1.44 8.20 15.50
CA PRO A 52 -2.50 9.17 15.28
C PRO A 52 -2.51 9.66 13.83
N ASN A 53 -3.72 9.84 13.29
CA ASN A 53 -3.99 10.31 11.92
C ASN A 53 -3.50 9.40 10.78
N VAL A 54 -2.93 8.22 11.07
CA VAL A 54 -2.55 7.24 10.03
C VAL A 54 -3.69 6.27 9.81
N TYR A 55 -4.28 6.27 8.61
CA TYR A 55 -5.38 5.37 8.22
C TYR A 55 -4.87 4.31 7.25
N ASN A 56 -5.30 3.07 7.42
CA ASN A 56 -4.81 1.96 6.61
C ASN A 56 -5.51 1.94 5.25
N LEU A 57 -4.72 1.96 4.17
CA LEU A 57 -5.14 1.75 2.80
C LEU A 57 -5.01 0.27 2.44
N ALA A 58 -6.15 -0.41 2.34
CA ALA A 58 -6.25 -1.79 1.88
C ALA A 58 -6.74 -1.84 0.43
N PHE A 59 -6.25 -2.81 -0.33
CA PHE A 59 -6.71 -3.06 -1.68
C PHE A 59 -6.57 -4.52 -2.07
N GLY A 60 -7.47 -4.98 -2.94
CA GLY A 60 -7.55 -6.36 -3.39
C GLY A 60 -8.95 -6.75 -3.84
N PRO A 61 -9.16 -8.00 -4.28
CA PRO A 61 -10.48 -8.50 -4.60
C PRO A 61 -11.27 -8.74 -3.31
N LEU A 62 -12.59 -8.80 -3.41
CA LEU A 62 -13.39 -9.26 -2.27
C LEU A 62 -13.39 -10.78 -2.19
N ASN A 63 -13.30 -11.30 -0.96
CA ASN A 63 -13.57 -12.71 -0.66
C ASN A 63 -15.09 -12.96 -0.54
N ALA A 64 -15.46 -14.23 -0.32
CA ALA A 64 -16.86 -14.65 -0.17
C ALA A 64 -17.63 -13.92 0.96
N ASN A 65 -16.91 -13.38 1.95
CA ASN A 65 -17.49 -12.64 3.07
C ASN A 65 -17.56 -11.13 2.81
N GLY A 66 -17.29 -10.67 1.58
CA GLY A 66 -17.30 -9.25 1.22
C GLY A 66 -16.15 -8.43 1.80
N LYS A 67 -15.10 -9.08 2.34
CA LYS A 67 -13.89 -8.42 2.84
C LYS A 67 -12.79 -8.43 1.79
N ILE A 68 -11.92 -7.43 1.80
CA ILE A 68 -10.73 -7.42 0.94
C ILE A 68 -9.85 -8.62 1.29
N ASP A 69 -9.56 -9.44 0.29
CA ASP A 69 -8.61 -10.54 0.38
C ASP A 69 -7.19 -10.02 0.17
N ASP A 70 -6.50 -9.70 1.26
CA ASP A 70 -5.12 -9.24 1.26
C ASP A 70 -4.10 -10.38 1.03
N LYS A 71 -4.55 -11.61 0.79
CA LYS A 71 -3.69 -12.75 0.44
C LYS A 71 -3.83 -13.16 -1.03
N ALA A 72 -4.80 -12.61 -1.75
CA ALA A 72 -4.99 -12.89 -3.16
C ALA A 72 -3.74 -12.57 -3.98
N GLN A 73 -3.25 -13.56 -4.72
CA GLN A 73 -2.19 -13.37 -5.71
C GLN A 73 -2.83 -13.13 -7.08
N ILE A 74 -2.86 -11.88 -7.51
CA ILE A 74 -3.47 -11.49 -8.78
C ILE A 74 -2.38 -11.25 -9.81
N LYS A 75 -2.49 -11.95 -10.94
CA LYS A 75 -1.62 -11.74 -12.11
C LYS A 75 -2.26 -10.70 -13.02
N HIS A 76 -2.02 -9.43 -12.70
CA HIS A 76 -2.48 -8.32 -13.56
C HIS A 76 -1.85 -8.41 -14.94
N ARG A 77 -2.62 -8.08 -15.99
CA ARG A 77 -2.08 -7.81 -17.32
C ARG A 77 -1.18 -6.58 -17.27
N ASP A 78 -1.64 -5.55 -16.54
CA ASP A 78 -0.92 -4.30 -16.34
C ASP A 78 -0.87 -3.94 -14.85
N TYR A 79 0.27 -4.22 -14.23
CA TYR A 79 0.56 -3.85 -12.84
C TYR A 79 0.74 -2.34 -12.68
N SER A 80 1.31 -1.66 -13.67
CA SER A 80 1.53 -0.21 -13.67
C SER A 80 0.20 0.52 -13.55
N LYS A 81 -0.76 0.18 -14.41
CA LYS A 81 -2.10 0.76 -14.40
C LYS A 81 -2.87 0.44 -13.12
N ALA A 82 -2.77 -0.79 -12.62
CA ALA A 82 -3.43 -1.20 -11.38
C ALA A 82 -2.92 -0.41 -10.17
N PHE A 83 -1.60 -0.33 -9.98
CA PHE A 83 -1.02 0.44 -8.87
C PHE A 83 -1.19 1.94 -9.03
N SER A 84 -1.13 2.47 -10.25
CA SER A 84 -1.41 3.89 -10.53
C SER A 84 -2.84 4.26 -10.12
N THR A 85 -3.81 3.40 -10.42
CA THR A 85 -5.22 3.57 -10.05
C THR A 85 -5.38 3.64 -8.52
N ILE A 86 -4.75 2.71 -7.80
CA ILE A 86 -4.79 2.66 -6.32
C ILE A 86 -4.18 3.93 -5.72
N LEU A 87 -2.99 4.32 -6.19
CA LEU A 87 -2.28 5.49 -5.66
C LEU A 87 -2.94 6.82 -6.06
N LEU A 88 -3.62 6.89 -7.21
CA LEU A 88 -4.44 8.04 -7.58
C LEU A 88 -5.63 8.22 -6.64
N HIS A 89 -6.29 7.12 -6.26
CA HIS A 89 -7.35 7.18 -5.24
C HIS A 89 -6.81 7.68 -3.89
N ALA A 90 -5.66 7.17 -3.45
CA ALA A 90 -4.97 7.62 -2.25
C ALA A 90 -4.64 9.13 -2.28
N ARG A 91 -4.11 9.61 -3.40
CA ARG A 91 -3.86 11.04 -3.64
C ARG A 91 -5.13 11.88 -3.51
N THR A 92 -6.20 11.44 -4.14
CA THR A 92 -7.48 12.16 -4.15
C THR A 92 -8.08 12.25 -2.76
N TYR A 93 -8.00 11.17 -1.97
CA TYR A 93 -8.41 11.17 -0.57
C TYR A 93 -7.59 12.15 0.28
N LEU A 94 -6.26 12.12 0.17
CA LEU A 94 -5.36 13.01 0.92
C LEU A 94 -5.51 14.48 0.54
N ALA A 95 -5.88 14.76 -0.71
CA ALA A 95 -6.20 16.12 -1.14
C ALA A 95 -7.42 16.70 -0.40
N LYS A 96 -8.43 15.86 -0.12
CA LYS A 96 -9.63 16.21 0.66
C LYS A 96 -9.41 16.18 2.18
N ASN A 97 -8.47 15.36 2.65
CA ASN A 97 -8.20 15.15 4.07
C ASN A 97 -6.72 15.44 4.38
N PRO A 98 -6.28 16.71 4.35
CA PRO A 98 -4.85 17.07 4.44
C PRO A 98 -4.20 16.73 5.79
N ALA A 99 -4.99 16.57 6.86
CA ALA A 99 -4.50 16.15 8.18
C ALA A 99 -4.33 14.63 8.31
N HIS A 100 -4.83 13.84 7.35
CA HIS A 100 -4.73 12.39 7.38
C HIS A 100 -3.48 11.91 6.67
N TYR A 101 -2.98 10.75 7.09
CA TYR A 101 -1.91 10.01 6.46
C TYR A 101 -2.44 8.64 6.02
N LEU A 102 -1.96 8.11 4.90
CA LEU A 102 -2.35 6.79 4.42
C LEU A 102 -1.20 5.81 4.57
N GLY A 103 -1.46 4.70 5.25
CA GLY A 103 -0.51 3.61 5.45
C GLY A 103 -0.84 2.40 4.58
N ILE A 104 0.17 1.85 3.89
CA ILE A 104 0.08 0.59 3.15
C ILE A 104 0.87 -0.47 3.90
N ASP A 105 0.20 -1.55 4.28
CA ASP A 105 0.81 -2.70 4.94
C ASP A 105 1.19 -3.80 3.93
N GLY A 106 2.48 -4.13 3.90
CA GLY A 106 2.98 -5.34 3.27
C GLY A 106 2.71 -6.56 4.15
N SER A 107 1.52 -7.16 4.00
CA SER A 107 1.05 -8.29 4.83
C SER A 107 2.02 -9.49 4.92
N ASN A 108 2.98 -9.60 4.00
CA ASN A 108 4.13 -10.50 4.07
C ASN A 108 5.38 -9.84 3.44
N ASN A 109 6.55 -10.47 3.63
CA ASN A 109 7.84 -9.96 3.14
C ASN A 109 7.84 -9.76 1.61
N SER A 110 7.20 -10.65 0.85
CA SER A 110 7.13 -10.53 -0.62
C SER A 110 6.33 -9.29 -1.05
N ARG A 111 5.22 -8.99 -0.39
CA ARG A 111 4.39 -7.79 -0.63
C ARG A 111 5.10 -6.52 -0.17
N ALA A 112 5.68 -6.54 1.02
CA ALA A 112 6.49 -5.43 1.52
C ALA A 112 7.62 -5.09 0.54
N LEU A 113 8.31 -6.12 0.01
CA LEU A 113 9.36 -5.95 -0.99
C LEU A 113 8.82 -5.40 -2.31
N LEU A 114 7.67 -5.90 -2.77
CA LEU A 114 7.01 -5.39 -3.96
C LEU A 114 6.70 -3.90 -3.82
N TYR A 115 6.01 -3.49 -2.73
CA TYR A 115 5.65 -2.10 -2.52
C TYR A 115 6.88 -1.21 -2.37
N TYR A 116 7.90 -1.67 -1.65
CA TYR A 116 9.12 -0.90 -1.51
C TYR A 116 9.82 -0.68 -2.84
N ARG A 117 9.91 -1.71 -3.68
CA ARG A 117 10.46 -1.59 -5.04
C ARG A 117 9.65 -0.62 -5.89
N ILE A 118 8.32 -0.75 -5.91
CA ILE A 118 7.43 0.17 -6.62
C ILE A 118 7.69 1.62 -6.18
N ILE A 119 7.79 1.86 -4.87
CA ILE A 119 8.04 3.19 -4.32
C ILE A 119 9.41 3.73 -4.76
N LEU A 120 10.48 2.94 -4.63
CA LEU A 120 11.83 3.39 -4.98
C LEU A 120 12.02 3.58 -6.50
N ASP A 121 11.46 2.69 -7.31
CA ASP A 121 11.55 2.77 -8.78
C ASP A 121 10.75 3.96 -9.34
N ASN A 122 9.77 4.45 -8.58
CA ASN A 122 8.93 5.58 -8.95
C ASN A 122 9.13 6.79 -8.03
N PHE A 123 10.22 6.83 -7.26
CA PHE A 123 10.38 7.83 -6.19
C PHE A 123 10.32 9.26 -6.73
N GLU A 124 11.03 9.55 -7.82
CA GLU A 124 11.02 10.89 -8.43
C GLU A 124 9.59 11.33 -8.80
N TYR A 125 8.83 10.46 -9.47
CA TYR A 125 7.46 10.73 -9.87
C TYR A 125 6.54 10.91 -8.65
N LEU A 126 6.57 9.96 -7.70
CA LEU A 126 5.70 9.96 -6.52
C LEU A 126 6.00 11.12 -5.58
N SER A 127 7.26 11.56 -5.49
CA SER A 127 7.69 12.67 -4.64
C SER A 127 7.13 14.04 -5.07
N ASN A 128 6.56 14.13 -6.27
CA ASN A 128 5.82 15.32 -6.72
C ASN A 128 4.43 15.41 -6.07
N TYR A 129 3.90 14.30 -5.57
CA TYR A 129 2.53 14.20 -5.07
C TYR A 129 2.44 13.86 -3.58
N PHE A 130 3.45 13.19 -3.03
CA PHE A 130 3.45 12.73 -1.64
C PHE A 130 4.75 13.05 -0.93
N ASN A 131 4.65 13.23 0.39
CA ASN A 131 5.77 12.88 1.27
C ASN A 131 5.66 11.39 1.60
N ILE A 132 6.80 10.68 1.52
CA ILE A 132 6.84 9.22 1.67
C ILE A 132 7.71 8.87 2.86
N GLY A 133 7.12 8.16 3.82
CA GLY A 133 7.80 7.55 4.95
C GLY A 133 7.65 6.05 4.91
N ALA A 134 8.51 5.34 5.64
CA ALA A 134 8.37 3.93 5.86
C ALA A 134 8.85 3.58 7.25
N MET A 135 8.37 2.47 7.77
CA MET A 135 8.70 2.03 9.11
C MET A 135 8.96 0.53 9.09
N LYS A 136 10.00 0.12 9.83
CA LYS A 136 10.23 -1.29 10.16
C LYS A 136 9.28 -1.64 11.30
N TYR A 137 8.01 -1.55 10.98
CA TYR A 137 6.96 -1.67 11.95
C TYR A 137 6.47 -3.08 11.93
N TYR A 138 6.72 -3.82 12.98
CA TYR A 138 6.13 -5.13 13.09
C TYR A 138 4.63 -5.02 13.40
N VAL A 139 3.80 -4.59 12.42
CA VAL A 139 2.32 -4.70 12.44
C VAL A 139 1.90 -6.18 12.61
N ARG A 140 2.83 -7.13 12.45
CA ARG A 140 2.64 -8.53 12.85
C ARG A 140 2.41 -8.71 14.37
N ILE A 141 3.02 -7.90 15.26
CA ILE A 141 2.76 -7.94 16.73
C ILE A 141 1.32 -7.51 17.05
N ALA A 142 0.77 -6.53 16.30
CA ALA A 142 -0.59 -6.06 16.51
C ALA A 142 -1.64 -7.01 15.89
N ARG A 143 -1.31 -7.73 14.80
CA ARG A 143 -2.26 -8.59 14.08
C ARG A 143 -2.45 -10.00 14.65
N PHE A 144 -1.41 -10.59 15.28
CA PHE A 144 -1.46 -11.98 15.75
C PHE A 144 -1.46 -12.12 17.29
N GLY A 145 -1.53 -11.00 18.02
CA GLY A 145 -1.33 -10.97 19.46
C GLY A 145 0.15 -11.16 19.83
N LYS A 146 0.52 -10.76 21.04
CA LYS A 146 1.91 -10.66 21.54
C LYS A 146 2.71 -11.99 21.55
N HIS A 147 2.18 -13.11 21.05
CA HIS A 147 2.71 -14.46 21.29
C HIS A 147 2.82 -15.38 20.06
N GLN A 148 2.55 -14.91 18.84
CA GLN A 148 2.74 -15.74 17.63
C GLN A 148 3.87 -15.17 16.77
N TYR A 149 5.06 -15.76 16.90
CA TYR A 149 6.25 -15.41 16.12
C TYR A 149 6.73 -16.63 15.35
N GLU A 150 6.99 -16.48 14.04
CA GLU A 150 7.86 -17.41 13.31
C GLU A 150 9.31 -17.03 13.62
N ASN A 151 10.09 -18.00 14.11
CA ASN A 151 11.48 -17.87 14.56
C ASN A 151 12.44 -17.94 13.33
N PRO A 152 13.54 -17.16 13.26
CA PRO A 152 13.98 -16.16 14.22
C PRO A 152 13.46 -14.76 13.94
N PHE A 153 12.79 -14.21 14.96
CA PHE A 153 12.31 -12.84 14.96
C PHE A 153 13.29 -11.94 15.72
N ASP A 154 13.87 -10.94 15.03
CA ASP A 154 14.80 -9.99 15.64
C ASP A 154 14.07 -8.75 16.16
N PHE A 155 13.76 -8.75 17.45
CA PHE A 155 13.11 -7.63 18.13
C PHE A 155 13.99 -6.37 18.18
N LYS A 156 15.30 -6.46 17.93
CA LYS A 156 16.19 -5.29 17.87
C LYS A 156 16.03 -4.50 16.56
N ASP A 157 15.39 -5.08 15.54
CA ASP A 157 15.15 -4.44 14.24
C ASP A 157 13.79 -3.70 14.14
N VAL A 158 12.95 -3.80 15.18
CA VAL A 158 11.69 -3.05 15.26
C VAL A 158 11.98 -1.60 15.59
N LYS A 159 11.79 -0.71 14.61
CA LYS A 159 11.90 0.75 14.81
C LYS A 159 10.51 1.35 14.84
N SER A 160 10.17 2.02 15.94
CA SER A 160 8.91 2.76 16.12
C SER A 160 8.92 4.13 15.43
N SER A 161 10.06 4.55 14.87
CA SER A 161 10.17 5.82 14.15
C SER A 161 9.96 5.62 12.66
N VAL A 162 9.14 6.50 12.09
CA VAL A 162 9.00 6.64 10.64
C VAL A 162 10.32 7.15 10.07
N VAL A 163 10.88 6.41 9.12
CA VAL A 163 12.05 6.80 8.34
C VAL A 163 11.56 7.43 7.04
N LYS A 164 12.10 8.61 6.71
CA LYS A 164 11.80 9.25 5.43
C LYS A 164 12.39 8.42 4.28
N ILE A 165 11.58 8.10 3.27
CA ILE A 165 12.06 7.48 2.04
C ILE A 165 12.62 8.57 1.12
N THR A 166 13.76 8.27 0.51
CA THR A 166 14.47 9.13 -0.43
C THR A 166 14.89 8.32 -1.66
N ARG A 167 15.37 8.99 -2.71
CA ARG A 167 15.93 8.33 -3.90
C ARG A 167 17.05 7.34 -3.55
N ASP A 168 17.85 7.70 -2.55
CA ASP A 168 19.04 6.95 -2.14
C ASP A 168 18.74 5.93 -1.03
N SER A 169 17.47 5.71 -0.70
CA SER A 169 17.09 4.73 0.31
C SER A 169 17.53 3.30 -0.11
N PRO A 170 18.01 2.46 0.83
CA PRO A 170 18.65 1.20 0.50
C PRO A 170 17.68 0.24 -0.19
N ARG A 171 18.14 -0.49 -1.21
CA ARG A 171 17.34 -1.48 -1.96
C ARG A 171 17.47 -2.91 -1.42
N TYR A 172 18.29 -3.12 -0.39
CA TYR A 172 18.61 -4.44 0.12
C TYR A 172 17.51 -4.99 1.04
N PRO A 173 17.21 -6.30 0.98
CA PRO A 173 16.19 -6.94 1.82
C PRO A 173 16.40 -6.79 3.34
N GLU A 174 17.64 -6.60 3.80
CA GLU A 174 17.95 -6.33 5.21
C GLU A 174 17.42 -4.96 5.72
N PHE A 175 17.04 -4.06 4.81
CA PHE A 175 16.40 -2.78 5.10
C PHE A 175 14.91 -2.75 4.73
N LEU A 176 14.28 -3.91 4.59
CA LEU A 176 12.89 -4.02 4.21
C LEU A 176 11.97 -3.34 5.25
N TYR A 177 11.37 -2.23 4.85
CA TYR A 177 10.21 -1.68 5.54
C TYR A 177 8.97 -2.48 5.15
N ASN A 178 8.01 -2.57 6.04
CA ASN A 178 6.77 -3.32 5.84
C ASN A 178 5.51 -2.47 6.01
N TYR A 179 5.66 -1.24 6.51
CA TYR A 179 4.59 -0.26 6.54
C TYR A 179 5.06 1.04 5.87
N PHE A 180 4.33 1.46 4.84
CA PHE A 180 4.66 2.64 4.02
C PHE A 180 3.62 3.71 4.23
N ILE A 181 4.04 4.93 4.54
CA ILE A 181 3.16 6.05 4.89
C ILE A 181 3.26 7.12 3.81
N PHE A 182 2.11 7.56 3.32
CA PHE A 182 1.95 8.62 2.35
C PHE A 182 1.20 9.79 3.01
N THR A 183 1.75 10.99 2.88
CA THR A 183 1.07 12.21 3.31
C THR A 183 1.00 13.19 2.14
N LYS A 184 0.05 14.12 2.21
CA LYS A 184 -0.05 15.20 1.23
C LYS A 184 1.24 16.03 1.23
N LYS A 185 1.71 16.41 0.05
CA LYS A 185 2.79 17.38 -0.13
C LYS A 185 2.26 18.81 -0.11
#